data_AF-A0A514LL55-F1
#
_entry.id   AF-A0A514LL55-F1
#
_cell.length_a   1.000
_cell.length_b   1.000
_cell.length_c   1.000
_cell.angle_alpha   90.00
_cell.angle_beta   90.00
_cell.angle_gamma   90.00
#
_symmetry.space_group_name_H-M   'P 1'
#
loop_
_entity.id
_entity.type
_entity.pdbx_description
1 polymer ?
#
loop_
_entity_poly.entity_id
_entity_poly.type
_entity_poly.pdbx_seq_one_letter_code
_entity_poly.pdbx_strand_id
1 'polypeptide(L)' 'MQLLNKGGLYIVDDLLPQKDWPVEHGEEIKDFIDYLDTKIDLSIAKLNWSTGLIIVTKI' A
#
# COMPACT_ATOMS: atom_id res chain seq x y z
N MET A 1 5.40 9.91 0.75
CA MET A 1 5.49 9.81 2.22
C MET A 1 5.99 11.10 2.91
N GLN A 2 5.68 12.31 2.39
CA GLN A 2 6.19 13.57 2.96
C GLN A 2 5.46 14.01 4.23
N LEU A 3 4.18 13.63 4.38
CA LEU A 3 3.35 13.95 5.55
C LEU A 3 3.47 12.90 6.67
N LEU A 4 4.16 11.78 6.41
CA LEU A 4 4.31 10.71 7.39
C LEU A 4 5.51 10.99 8.29
N ASN A 5 5.23 11.33 9.54
CA ASN A 5 6.25 11.47 10.58
C ASN A 5 6.89 10.11 10.88
N LYS A 6 8.13 10.12 11.40
CA LYS A 6 8.80 8.91 11.91
C LYS A 6 7.93 8.24 12.99
N GLY A 7 7.73 6.93 12.87
CA GLY A 7 6.81 6.15 13.71
C GLY A 7 5.32 6.33 13.40
N GLY A 8 4.95 7.24 12.49
CA GLY A 8 3.57 7.38 12.03
C GLY A 8 3.12 6.16 11.22
N LEU A 9 1.81 5.94 11.15
CA LEU A 9 1.20 4.87 10.37
C LEU A 9 0.50 5.41 9.13
N TYR A 10 0.74 4.74 8.01
CA TYR A 10 -0.02 4.89 6.78
C TYR A 10 -0.65 3.55 6.43
N ILE A 11 -1.98 3.52 6.35
CA ILE A 11 -2.77 2.30 6.20
C ILE A 11 -3.55 2.43 4.89
N VAL A 12 -3.49 1.40 4.06
CA VAL A 12 -4.15 1.34 2.75
C VAL A 12 -4.93 0.04 2.64
N ASP A 13 -6.22 0.14 2.33
CA ASP A 13 -7.16 -0.94 2.05
C ASP A 13 -7.47 -1.04 0.54
N ASP A 14 -8.33 -1.99 0.16
CA ASP A 14 -8.75 -2.25 -1.23
C ASP A 14 -7.58 -2.49 -2.20
N LEU A 15 -6.78 -3.52 -1.88
CA LEU A 15 -5.57 -3.89 -2.62
C LEU A 15 -5.67 -5.22 -3.38
N LEU A 16 -6.79 -5.94 -3.24
CA LEU A 16 -7.09 -7.19 -3.94
C LEU A 16 -8.18 -6.97 -5.00
N PRO A 17 -8.11 -7.66 -6.16
CA PRO A 17 -9.06 -7.48 -7.25
C PRO A 17 -10.52 -7.52 -6.80
N GLN A 18 -11.24 -6.43 -7.03
CA GLN A 18 -12.70 -6.34 -6.84
C GLN A 18 -13.43 -6.31 -8.18
N LYS A 19 -14.71 -6.66 -8.18
CA LYS A 19 -15.52 -6.78 -9.41
C LYS A 19 -15.90 -5.43 -10.03
N ASP A 20 -15.91 -4.38 -9.22
CA ASP A 20 -16.32 -3.01 -9.51
C ASP A 20 -15.15 -2.08 -9.83
N TRP A 21 -13.92 -2.61 -9.81
CA TRP A 21 -12.74 -1.85 -10.19
C TRP A 21 -12.75 -1.46 -11.68
N PRO A 22 -12.35 -0.21 -12.01
CA PRO A 22 -11.94 0.16 -13.35
C PRO A 22 -10.81 -0.76 -13.86
N VAL A 23 -10.69 -0.89 -15.18
CA VAL A 23 -9.72 -1.81 -15.83
C VAL A 23 -8.28 -1.47 -15.42
N GLU A 24 -7.97 -0.19 -15.31
CA GLU A 24 -6.68 0.37 -14.96
C GLU A 24 -6.30 0.19 -13.48
N HIS A 25 -7.27 -0.04 -12.59
CA HIS A 25 -7.03 0.03 -11.15
C HIS A 25 -6.05 -1.04 -10.65
N GLY A 26 -6.11 -2.24 -11.24
CA GLY A 26 -5.16 -3.31 -10.89
C GLY A 26 -3.70 -2.96 -11.21
N GLU A 27 -3.48 -2.25 -12.32
CA GLU A 27 -2.14 -1.77 -12.70
C GLU A 27 -1.67 -0.65 -11.75
N GLU A 28 -2.56 0.28 -11.38
CA GLU A 28 -2.26 1.32 -10.39
C GLU A 28 -1.87 0.75 -9.02
N ILE A 29 -2.58 -0.28 -8.54
CA ILE A 29 -2.23 -0.96 -7.29
C ILE A 29 -0.85 -1.63 -7.39
N LYS A 30 -0.57 -2.29 -8.52
CA LYS A 30 0.73 -2.92 -8.73
C LYS A 30 1.86 -1.88 -8.71
N ASP A 31 1.72 -0.80 -9.46
CA ASP A 31 2.71 0.28 -9.53
C ASP A 31 2.90 0.97 -8.18
N PHE A 32 1.81 1.12 -7.40
CA PHE A 32 1.86 1.64 -6.04
C PHE A 32 2.67 0.73 -5.10
N ILE A 33 2.43 -0.58 -5.14
CA ILE A 33 3.17 -1.56 -4.34
C ILE A 33 4.65 -1.57 -4.73
N ASP A 34 4.96 -1.56 -6.03
CA ASP A 34 6.32 -1.51 -6.54
C ASP A 34 7.03 -0.23 -6.06
N TYR A 35 6.35 0.92 -6.10
CA TYR A 35 6.87 2.18 -5.56
C TYR A 35 7.19 2.09 -4.06
N LEU A 36 6.30 1.48 -3.25
CA LEU A 36 6.52 1.32 -1.82
C LEU A 36 7.72 0.41 -1.54
N ASP A 37 7.89 -0.67 -2.29
CA ASP A 37 9.01 -1.60 -2.14
C ASP A 37 10.37 -0.97 -2.47
N THR A 38 10.40 0.14 -3.23
CA THR A 38 11.64 0.91 -3.45
C THR A 38 12.13 1.69 -2.24
N LYS A 39 11.32 1.83 -1.18
CA LYS A 39 11.61 2.73 -0.07
C LYS A 39 12.35 2.03 1.06
N ILE A 40 13.60 2.44 1.25
CA ILE A 40 14.47 1.94 2.31
C ILE A 40 14.19 2.58 3.69
N ASP A 41 13.42 3.68 3.73
CA ASP A 41 13.06 4.40 4.96
C ASP A 41 11.69 3.99 5.52
N LEU A 42 11.11 2.90 5.00
CA LEU A 42 9.81 2.39 5.40
C LEU A 42 9.92 0.95 5.91
N SER A 43 9.15 0.63 6.93
CA SER A 43 8.81 -0.74 7.31
C SER A 43 7.38 -1.01 6.85
N ILE A 44 7.19 -2.12 6.13
CA ILE A 44 5.96 -2.42 5.40
C ILE A 44 5.48 -3.83 5.77
N ALA A 45 4.20 -3.94 6.13
CA ALA A 45 3.49 -5.20 6.29
C ALA A 45 2.37 -5.29 5.25
N LYS A 46 2.41 -6.32 4.40
CA LYS A 46 1.38 -6.62 3.40
C LYS A 46 0.56 -7.81 3.89
N LEU A 47 -0.75 -7.64 4.00
CA LEU A 47 -1.66 -8.60 4.61
C LEU A 47 -2.73 -8.99 3.61
N ASN A 48 -2.83 -10.30 3.32
CA ASN A 48 -3.93 -10.87 2.57
C ASN A 48 -5.16 -11.04 3.49
N TRP A 49 -5.73 -9.92 3.91
CA TRP A 49 -6.86 -9.85 4.84
C TRP A 49 -7.91 -8.88 4.31
N SER A 50 -9.20 -9.25 4.40
CA SER A 50 -10.32 -8.49 3.82
C SER A 50 -10.14 -8.24 2.31
N THR A 51 -10.21 -7.00 1.85
CA THR A 51 -9.94 -6.57 0.47
C THR A 51 -8.44 -6.35 0.21
N GLY A 52 -7.57 -6.79 1.11
CA GLY A 52 -6.14 -6.53 1.08
C GLY A 52 -5.78 -5.31 1.92
N LEU A 53 -4.72 -5.42 2.72
CA LEU A 53 -4.31 -4.36 3.63
C LEU A 53 -2.78 -4.19 3.60
N ILE A 54 -2.32 -2.95 3.47
CA ILE A 54 -0.93 -2.59 3.68
C ILE A 54 -0.84 -1.63 4.86
N ILE A 55 0.07 -1.94 5.78
CA ILE A 55 0.43 -1.08 6.90
C ILE A 55 1.88 -0.66 6.71
N VAL A 56 2.12 0.64 6.69
CA VAL A 56 3.45 1.23 6.54
C VAL A 56 3.78 2.11 7.74
N THR A 57 5.02 2.04 8.21
CA THR A 57 5.58 3.02 9.14
C THR A 57 6.91 3.55 8.64
N LYS A 58 7.19 4.82 8.92
CA LYS A 58 8.48 5.45 8.60
C LYS A 58 9.47 5.21 9.73
N ILE A 59 10.65 4.68 9.39
CA ILE A 59 11.74 4.35 10.34
C ILE A 59 12.77 5.47 10.47
#